data_AF-A0A2E9CC79-F1
#
_entry.id   AF-A0A2E9CC79-F1
#
_cell.length_a   1.000
_cell.length_b   1.000
_cell.length_c   1.000
_cell.angle_alpha   90.00
_cell.angle_beta   90.00
_cell.angle_gamma   90.00
#
_symmetry.space_group_name_H-M   'P 1'
#
loop_
_entity.id
_entity.type
_entity.pdbx_description
1 polymer ?
#
loop_
_entity_poly.entity_id
_entity_poly.type
_entity_poly.pdbx_seq_one_letter_code
_entity_poly.pdbx_strand_id
1 'polypeptide(L)'
;MRRALLLSLIILLSQPFVSATDITADSEEDSSGTLSGTYTVSNGATWTVSGDYEIAENTAIIIEEGATMVVSGSMDAVAPPKLNLAGTANVHVPVGFIGETGVLRIDFADEVLYGIDIEINNESTTNWTGTQFDWNGDLDVENVTVNITTHPFQISSISTITLSAQGVTPVMLEADELSGDGTSLVIPDRNNAWSIDVQGTLIVTGSIFGAGISCHGTCTLNGAQMTSTGPIEVMGSISVTDSSLSGGISDEDIIIWDDATITWTN
;
A
#
# COMPACT_ATOMS: atom_id res chain seq x y z
N MET A 1 -46.19 18.75 -11.03
CA MET A 1 -44.72 18.90 -11.08
C MET A 1 -44.15 18.90 -9.67
N ARG A 2 -43.96 17.74 -9.03
CA ARG A 2 -43.39 17.62 -7.66
C ARG A 2 -42.61 16.30 -7.44
N ARG A 3 -42.08 15.70 -8.51
CA ARG A 3 -41.36 14.42 -8.42
C ARG A 3 -39.92 14.46 -8.96
N ALA A 4 -39.47 15.60 -9.48
CA ALA A 4 -38.11 15.74 -10.01
C ALA A 4 -37.10 16.32 -9.01
N LEU A 5 -37.54 16.89 -7.88
CA LEU A 5 -36.65 17.57 -6.93
C LEU A 5 -35.99 16.64 -5.88
N LEU A 6 -36.50 15.41 -5.69
CA LEU A 6 -35.96 14.48 -4.70
C LEU A 6 -34.83 13.60 -5.24
N LEU A 7 -34.75 13.37 -6.56
CA LEU A 7 -33.68 12.56 -7.15
C LEU A 7 -32.36 13.32 -7.32
N SER A 8 -32.40 14.65 -7.45
CA SER A 8 -31.19 15.48 -7.57
C SER A 8 -30.47 15.70 -6.24
N LEU A 9 -31.16 15.54 -5.09
CA LEU A 9 -30.58 15.76 -3.76
C LEU A 9 -29.82 14.51 -3.24
N ILE A 10 -30.19 13.32 -3.69
CA ILE A 10 -29.55 12.06 -3.28
C ILE A 10 -28.21 11.84 -4.00
N ILE A 11 -28.06 12.35 -5.24
CA ILE A 11 -26.83 12.21 -6.03
C ILE A 11 -25.69 13.14 -5.51
N LEU A 12 -26.01 14.23 -4.81
CA LEU A 12 -24.99 15.07 -4.17
C LEU A 12 -24.43 14.47 -2.86
N LEU A 13 -25.13 13.52 -2.24
CA LEU A 13 -24.72 12.87 -0.98
C LEU A 13 -23.87 11.61 -1.19
N SER A 14 -23.63 11.23 -2.45
CA SER A 14 -22.78 10.09 -2.84
C SER A 14 -21.46 10.51 -3.46
N GLN A 15 -21.07 11.79 -3.33
CA GLN A 15 -19.71 12.19 -3.68
C GLN A 15 -18.79 11.75 -2.54
N PRO A 16 -17.63 11.13 -2.83
CA PRO A 16 -16.65 10.86 -1.79
C PRO A 16 -16.33 12.21 -1.12
N PHE A 17 -16.41 12.26 0.20
CA PHE A 17 -15.89 13.40 0.95
C PHE A 17 -14.38 13.40 0.78
N VAL A 18 -13.89 14.02 -0.29
CA VAL A 18 -12.49 14.42 -0.38
C VAL A 18 -12.34 15.60 0.57
N SER A 19 -11.85 15.31 1.78
CA SER A 19 -11.39 16.37 2.68
C SER A 19 -10.18 17.00 2.00
N ALA A 20 -10.33 18.25 1.56
CA ALA A 20 -9.24 19.06 1.04
C ALA A 20 -8.70 19.94 2.18
N THR A 21 -7.39 19.87 2.41
CA THR A 21 -6.69 20.66 3.43
C THR A 21 -5.74 21.63 2.72
N ASP A 22 -5.99 22.93 2.86
CA ASP A 22 -5.16 23.98 2.26
C ASP A 22 -4.11 24.48 3.25
N ILE A 23 -2.83 24.34 2.89
CA ILE A 23 -1.70 24.92 3.62
C ILE A 23 -1.41 26.30 3.01
N THR A 24 -2.02 27.33 3.61
CA THR A 24 -2.01 28.71 3.09
C THR A 24 -0.92 29.60 3.69
N ALA A 25 -0.15 29.08 4.65
CA ALA A 25 0.95 29.77 5.31
C ALA A 25 2.01 28.75 5.75
N ASP A 26 3.19 29.25 6.12
CA ASP A 26 4.27 28.41 6.62
C ASP A 26 3.82 27.58 7.83
N SER A 27 4.02 26.27 7.76
CA SER A 27 3.62 25.31 8.78
C SER A 27 4.61 24.16 8.91
N GLU A 28 4.67 23.58 10.11
CA GLU A 28 5.49 22.42 10.41
C GLU A 28 4.63 21.35 11.08
N GLU A 29 4.77 20.12 10.60
CA GLU A 29 4.14 18.89 11.07
C GLU A 29 5.25 17.97 11.60
N ASP A 30 5.55 18.09 12.90
CA ASP A 30 6.64 17.40 13.59
C ASP A 30 6.19 16.17 14.39
N SER A 31 4.88 15.91 14.43
CA SER A 31 4.28 14.77 15.11
C SER A 31 4.22 13.53 14.22
N SER A 32 3.91 12.37 14.79
CA SER A 32 3.59 11.18 13.99
C SER A 32 2.07 11.01 13.90
N GLY A 33 1.59 10.50 12.77
CA GLY A 33 0.16 10.30 12.57
C GLY A 33 -0.21 9.71 11.22
N THR A 34 -1.46 9.93 10.81
CA THR A 34 -1.98 9.48 9.52
C THR A 34 -2.44 10.69 8.71
N LEU A 35 -2.02 10.77 7.45
CA LEU A 35 -2.55 11.73 6.48
C LEU A 35 -3.49 11.03 5.51
N SER A 36 -4.62 11.67 5.26
CA SER A 36 -5.62 11.19 4.30
C SER A 36 -6.32 12.34 3.60
N GLY A 37 -6.73 12.14 2.35
CA GLY A 37 -7.46 13.13 1.56
C GLY A 37 -6.58 13.91 0.60
N THR A 38 -6.97 15.15 0.27
CA THR A 38 -6.18 16.01 -0.62
C THR A 38 -5.55 17.14 0.17
N TYR A 39 -4.27 17.41 -0.04
CA TYR A 39 -3.55 18.53 0.53
C TYR A 39 -3.11 19.45 -0.59
N THR A 40 -3.23 20.76 -0.39
CA THR A 40 -2.72 21.76 -1.34
C THR A 40 -1.85 22.75 -0.60
N VAL A 41 -0.56 22.80 -0.96
CA VAL A 41 0.37 23.81 -0.47
C VAL A 41 0.28 25.02 -1.39
N SER A 42 -0.28 26.10 -0.88
CA SER A 42 -0.61 27.28 -1.69
C SER A 42 0.61 28.12 -2.02
N ASN A 43 0.53 28.88 -3.11
CA ASN A 43 1.58 29.82 -3.53
C ASN A 43 2.12 30.66 -2.35
N GLY A 44 3.44 30.67 -2.19
CA GLY A 44 4.15 31.44 -1.16
C GLY A 44 4.17 30.79 0.23
N ALA A 45 3.51 29.65 0.43
CA ALA A 45 3.56 28.88 1.67
C ALA A 45 4.65 27.80 1.63
N THR A 46 5.18 27.47 2.80
CA THR A 46 6.06 26.32 3.05
C THR A 46 5.39 25.31 3.97
N TRP A 47 5.30 24.06 3.54
CA TRP A 47 4.87 22.95 4.40
C TRP A 47 6.04 22.04 4.71
N THR A 48 6.43 21.96 5.99
CA THR A 48 7.49 21.06 6.45
C THR A 48 6.87 19.86 7.18
N VAL A 49 7.15 18.65 6.70
CA VAL A 49 6.81 17.39 7.36
C VAL A 49 8.09 16.80 7.95
N SER A 50 8.27 16.95 9.26
CA SER A 50 9.45 16.48 10.00
C SER A 50 9.17 15.27 10.87
N GLY A 51 7.90 14.96 11.14
CA GLY A 51 7.49 13.72 11.79
C GLY A 51 7.25 12.55 10.82
N ASP A 52 6.84 11.42 11.38
CA ASP A 52 6.65 10.15 10.65
C ASP A 52 5.17 9.88 10.43
N TYR A 53 4.73 9.87 9.16
CA TYR A 53 3.33 9.78 8.80
C TYR A 53 3.02 8.56 7.93
N GLU A 54 1.98 7.83 8.33
CA GLU A 54 1.31 6.86 7.46
C GLU A 54 0.40 7.61 6.49
N ILE A 55 0.50 7.29 5.21
CA ILE A 55 -0.29 7.90 4.15
C ILE A 55 -1.37 6.92 3.70
N ALA A 56 -2.62 7.33 3.85
CA ALA A 56 -3.76 6.56 3.39
C ALA A 56 -3.77 6.46 1.85
N GLU A 57 -4.28 5.34 1.33
CA GLU A 57 -4.45 5.16 -0.12
C GLU A 57 -5.25 6.30 -0.74
N ASN A 58 -4.89 6.66 -1.98
CA ASN A 58 -5.50 7.73 -2.77
C ASN A 58 -5.36 9.13 -2.16
N THR A 59 -4.46 9.32 -1.18
CA THR A 59 -4.06 10.66 -0.74
C THR A 59 -3.36 11.37 -1.88
N ALA A 60 -3.65 12.66 -2.06
CA ALA A 60 -3.04 13.49 -3.10
C ALA A 60 -2.49 14.77 -2.49
N ILE A 61 -1.23 15.08 -2.78
CA ILE A 61 -0.57 16.32 -2.35
C ILE A 61 -0.26 17.14 -3.59
N ILE A 62 -0.71 18.39 -3.61
CA ILE A 62 -0.48 19.34 -4.69
C ILE A 62 0.38 20.48 -4.14
N ILE A 63 1.54 20.69 -4.73
CA ILE A 63 2.44 21.81 -4.38
C ILE A 63 2.32 22.84 -5.49
N GLU A 64 1.60 23.94 -5.25
CA GLU A 64 1.37 24.97 -6.26
C GLU A 64 2.67 25.67 -6.68
N GLU A 65 2.65 26.31 -7.85
CA GLU A 65 3.75 27.15 -8.29
C GLU A 65 4.09 28.21 -7.22
N GLY A 66 5.37 28.36 -6.90
CA GLY A 66 5.84 29.28 -5.85
C GLY A 66 5.63 28.79 -4.41
N ALA A 67 5.04 27.61 -4.20
CA ALA A 67 4.98 26.94 -2.90
C ALA A 67 6.19 26.01 -2.69
N THR A 68 6.46 25.65 -1.44
CA THR A 68 7.51 24.69 -1.08
C THR A 68 6.99 23.62 -0.13
N MET A 69 7.29 22.36 -0.40
CA MET A 69 7.13 21.27 0.58
C MET A 69 8.50 20.70 0.94
N VAL A 70 8.73 20.47 2.22
CA VAL A 70 9.94 19.84 2.75
C VAL A 70 9.56 18.57 3.51
N VAL A 71 10.11 17.43 3.10
CA VAL A 71 9.95 16.14 3.77
C VAL A 71 11.28 15.75 4.40
N SER A 72 11.33 15.75 5.73
CA SER A 72 12.52 15.40 6.51
C SER A 72 12.32 14.23 7.46
N GLY A 73 11.07 13.93 7.85
CA GLY A 73 10.68 12.67 8.47
C GLY A 73 10.28 11.62 7.43
N SER A 74 9.35 10.73 7.77
CA SER A 74 8.80 9.74 6.84
C SER A 74 7.38 10.05 6.35
N MET A 75 7.10 9.70 5.10
CA MET A 75 5.74 9.69 4.54
C MET A 75 5.53 8.38 3.78
N ASP A 76 4.89 7.42 4.42
CA ASP A 76 4.88 6.04 3.95
C ASP A 76 3.46 5.53 3.72
N ALA A 77 3.20 4.98 2.53
CA ALA A 77 1.93 4.31 2.25
C ALA A 77 1.69 3.18 3.26
N VAL A 78 0.45 3.06 3.76
CA VAL A 78 0.07 1.90 4.59
C VAL A 78 0.23 0.62 3.75
N ALA A 79 1.02 -0.33 4.25
CA ALA A 79 1.36 -1.56 3.55
C ALA A 79 1.54 -2.72 4.53
N PRO A 80 0.43 -3.32 4.99
CA PRO A 80 0.49 -4.50 5.83
C PRO A 80 1.31 -5.60 5.13
N PRO A 81 2.18 -6.32 5.86
CA PRO A 81 2.94 -7.40 5.27
C PRO A 81 2.00 -8.46 4.70
N LYS A 82 2.44 -9.10 3.62
CA LYS A 82 1.77 -10.25 3.01
C LYS A 82 2.66 -11.48 3.16
N LEU A 83 2.05 -12.66 3.31
CA LEU A 83 2.78 -13.92 3.32
C LEU A 83 2.90 -14.43 1.88
N ASN A 84 4.05 -14.16 1.25
CA ASN A 84 4.33 -14.65 -0.09
C ASN A 84 4.53 -16.17 -0.11
N LEU A 85 3.98 -16.82 -1.13
CA LEU A 85 4.02 -18.28 -1.30
C LEU A 85 4.94 -18.64 -2.47
N ALA A 86 5.90 -19.53 -2.22
CA ALA A 86 6.70 -20.12 -3.29
C ALA A 86 5.86 -21.05 -4.20
N GLY A 87 6.49 -21.65 -5.21
CA GLY A 87 5.85 -22.63 -6.11
C GLY A 87 5.12 -23.76 -5.36
N THR A 88 5.69 -24.17 -4.22
CA THR A 88 5.02 -24.99 -3.21
C THR A 88 5.33 -24.39 -1.86
N ALA A 89 4.31 -24.21 -1.04
CA ALA A 89 4.40 -23.65 0.29
C ALA A 89 3.59 -24.49 1.29
N ASN A 90 4.05 -24.51 2.53
CA ASN A 90 3.39 -25.08 3.68
C ASN A 90 3.14 -23.94 4.67
N VAL A 91 1.88 -23.66 4.97
CA VAL A 91 1.48 -22.62 5.91
C VAL A 91 1.00 -23.29 7.19
N HIS A 92 1.71 -23.02 8.28
CA HIS A 92 1.32 -23.37 9.65
C HIS A 92 0.42 -22.27 10.20
N VAL A 93 -0.82 -22.63 10.46
CA VAL A 93 -1.85 -21.75 11.02
C VAL A 93 -1.99 -22.08 12.51
N PRO A 94 -1.61 -21.18 13.43
CA PRO A 94 -1.78 -21.39 14.86
C PRO A 94 -3.26 -21.25 15.25
N VAL A 95 -3.92 -22.38 15.50
CA VAL A 95 -5.36 -22.42 15.79
C VAL A 95 -5.63 -22.26 17.29
N GLY A 96 -4.90 -22.99 18.13
CA GLY A 96 -4.98 -22.85 19.58
C GLY A 96 -6.26 -23.43 20.22
N PHE A 97 -6.80 -24.54 19.70
CA PHE A 97 -7.91 -25.29 20.31
C PHE A 97 -9.20 -24.48 20.51
N ILE A 98 -9.70 -23.85 19.45
CA ILE A 98 -10.85 -22.93 19.53
C ILE A 98 -12.21 -23.61 19.32
N GLY A 99 -12.25 -24.88 18.87
CA GLY A 99 -13.47 -25.70 18.89
C GLY A 99 -13.53 -26.79 17.83
N GLU A 100 -14.31 -27.85 18.11
CA GLU A 100 -14.38 -29.09 17.31
C GLU A 100 -14.88 -28.90 15.86
N THR A 101 -15.57 -27.79 15.56
CA THR A 101 -16.02 -27.46 14.21
C THR A 101 -15.95 -25.96 13.95
N GLY A 102 -15.45 -25.61 12.77
CA GLY A 102 -15.41 -24.22 12.31
C GLY A 102 -14.97 -24.06 10.87
N VAL A 103 -14.76 -22.80 10.50
CA VAL A 103 -14.24 -22.40 9.19
C VAL A 103 -12.87 -21.78 9.35
N LEU A 104 -11.89 -22.29 8.60
CA LEU A 104 -10.65 -21.59 8.30
C LEU A 104 -10.82 -20.91 6.95
N ARG A 105 -10.82 -19.58 6.94
CA ARG A 105 -10.86 -18.76 5.74
C ARG A 105 -9.48 -18.22 5.44
N ILE A 106 -9.00 -18.46 4.23
CA ILE A 106 -7.78 -17.85 3.70
C ILE A 106 -8.20 -16.68 2.82
N ASP A 107 -7.76 -15.49 3.20
CA ASP A 107 -7.88 -14.29 2.40
C ASP A 107 -6.58 -14.12 1.58
N PHE A 108 -6.70 -14.21 0.26
CA PHE A 108 -5.58 -13.94 -0.63
C PHE A 108 -5.42 -12.44 -0.81
N ALA A 109 -4.18 -11.99 -0.89
CA ALA A 109 -3.87 -10.58 -0.94
C ALA A 109 -4.21 -9.93 -2.29
N ASP A 110 -4.35 -10.75 -3.33
CA ASP A 110 -4.78 -10.43 -4.69
C ASP A 110 -5.61 -11.61 -5.22
N GLU A 111 -6.51 -11.36 -6.19
CA GLU A 111 -7.31 -12.44 -6.79
C GLU A 111 -6.40 -13.49 -7.46
N VAL A 112 -6.59 -14.76 -7.09
CA VAL A 112 -5.94 -15.89 -7.74
C VAL A 112 -6.61 -16.15 -9.08
N LEU A 113 -5.94 -15.77 -10.17
CA LEU A 113 -6.45 -15.87 -11.55
C LEU A 113 -6.04 -17.17 -12.24
N TYR A 114 -4.89 -17.70 -11.86
CA TYR A 114 -4.40 -18.99 -12.34
C TYR A 114 -4.60 -20.05 -11.26
N GLY A 115 -5.20 -21.19 -11.65
CA GLY A 115 -5.58 -22.23 -10.71
C GLY A 115 -4.42 -22.71 -9.84
N ILE A 116 -4.66 -22.74 -8.54
CA ILE A 116 -3.74 -23.30 -7.53
C ILE A 116 -4.33 -24.55 -6.90
N ASP A 117 -3.49 -25.39 -6.33
CA ASP A 117 -3.92 -26.55 -5.57
C ASP A 117 -3.75 -26.27 -4.07
N ILE A 118 -4.80 -26.51 -3.29
CA ILE A 118 -4.83 -26.29 -1.84
C ILE A 118 -5.15 -27.64 -1.18
N GLU A 119 -4.31 -28.09 -0.26
CA GLU A 119 -4.53 -29.30 0.51
C GLU A 119 -4.47 -29.01 2.01
N ILE A 120 -5.56 -29.35 2.72
CA ILE A 120 -5.68 -29.22 4.18
C ILE A 120 -6.17 -30.55 4.72
N ASN A 121 -5.45 -31.15 5.67
CA ASN A 121 -5.83 -32.42 6.31
C ASN A 121 -6.19 -33.55 5.32
N ASN A 122 -5.41 -33.69 4.24
CA ASN A 122 -5.60 -34.64 3.13
C ASN A 122 -6.85 -34.39 2.26
N GLU A 123 -7.53 -33.26 2.42
CA GLU A 123 -8.57 -32.79 1.52
C GLU A 123 -7.96 -31.82 0.50
N SER A 124 -7.92 -32.23 -0.77
CA SER A 124 -7.36 -31.41 -1.84
C SER A 124 -8.47 -30.72 -2.64
N THR A 125 -8.32 -29.42 -2.84
CA THR A 125 -9.01 -28.64 -3.85
C THR A 125 -8.02 -28.33 -4.96
N THR A 126 -8.32 -28.74 -6.18
CA THR A 126 -7.43 -28.53 -7.34
C THR A 126 -7.91 -27.41 -8.24
N ASN A 127 -6.98 -26.68 -8.85
CA ASN A 127 -7.25 -25.62 -9.82
C ASN A 127 -8.26 -24.57 -9.28
N TRP A 128 -8.08 -24.17 -8.02
CA TRP A 128 -8.88 -23.16 -7.35
C TRP A 128 -8.46 -21.74 -7.78
N THR A 129 -9.44 -20.85 -7.91
CA THR A 129 -9.28 -19.44 -8.25
C THR A 129 -10.23 -18.59 -7.40
N GLY A 130 -9.85 -17.34 -7.13
CA GLY A 130 -10.67 -16.39 -6.38
C GLY A 130 -9.88 -15.60 -5.35
N THR A 131 -10.58 -14.87 -4.50
CA THR A 131 -9.98 -14.03 -3.44
C THR A 131 -10.03 -14.68 -2.06
N GLN A 132 -10.94 -15.63 -1.83
CA GLN A 132 -11.18 -16.24 -0.52
C GLN A 132 -11.43 -17.74 -0.63
N PHE A 133 -10.66 -18.53 0.11
CA PHE A 133 -10.85 -19.98 0.20
C PHE A 133 -11.33 -20.38 1.60
N ASP A 134 -12.43 -21.12 1.67
CA ASP A 134 -13.01 -21.60 2.92
C ASP A 134 -12.79 -23.11 3.07
N TRP A 135 -12.20 -23.51 4.19
CA TRP A 135 -12.13 -24.91 4.62
C TRP A 135 -12.97 -25.11 5.88
N ASN A 136 -13.80 -26.15 5.88
CA ASN A 136 -14.59 -26.55 7.04
C ASN A 136 -13.93 -27.75 7.70
N GLY A 137 -13.67 -27.66 9.01
CA GLY A 137 -13.11 -28.79 9.72
C GLY A 137 -12.90 -28.54 11.20
N ASP A 138 -12.07 -29.40 11.79
CA ASP A 138 -11.75 -29.39 13.22
C ASP A 138 -10.75 -28.27 13.55
N LEU A 139 -11.14 -27.39 14.47
CA LEU A 139 -10.31 -26.32 15.02
C LEU A 139 -9.97 -26.57 16.50
N ASP A 140 -10.22 -27.78 17.02
CA ASP A 140 -9.74 -28.26 18.33
C ASP A 140 -8.35 -28.90 18.19
N VAL A 141 -7.47 -28.18 17.50
CA VAL A 141 -6.08 -28.56 17.25
C VAL A 141 -5.17 -27.39 17.58
N GLU A 142 -3.90 -27.69 17.84
CA GLU A 142 -2.89 -26.65 18.08
C GLU A 142 -2.63 -25.85 16.80
N ASN A 143 -2.42 -26.56 15.68
CA ASN A 143 -2.11 -25.97 14.38
C ASN A 143 -2.87 -26.69 13.26
N VAL A 144 -3.22 -25.95 12.21
CA VAL A 144 -3.64 -26.50 10.92
C VAL A 144 -2.54 -26.24 9.90
N THR A 145 -2.23 -27.25 9.11
CA THR A 145 -1.24 -27.15 8.03
C THR A 145 -1.95 -27.05 6.69
N VAL A 146 -1.69 -25.96 5.97
CA VAL A 146 -2.21 -25.71 4.62
C VAL A 146 -1.08 -25.87 3.62
N ASN A 147 -1.17 -26.86 2.74
CA ASN A 147 -0.23 -27.01 1.63
C ASN A 147 -0.81 -26.30 0.41
N ILE A 148 -0.04 -25.42 -0.21
CA ILE A 148 -0.45 -24.67 -1.39
C ILE A 148 0.58 -24.88 -2.49
N THR A 149 0.15 -25.36 -3.65
CA THR A 149 0.96 -25.37 -4.87
C THR A 149 0.46 -24.25 -5.77
N THR A 150 1.31 -23.24 -5.96
CA THR A 150 0.98 -22.03 -6.71
C THR A 150 1.27 -22.20 -8.20
N HIS A 151 0.73 -21.29 -9.00
CA HIS A 151 0.95 -21.30 -10.44
C HIS A 151 2.10 -20.37 -10.83
N PRO A 152 3.07 -20.78 -11.67
CA PRO A 152 4.29 -20.02 -11.93
C PRO A 152 4.08 -18.68 -12.66
N PHE A 153 2.91 -18.48 -13.25
CA PHE A 153 2.56 -17.23 -13.95
C PHE A 153 1.91 -16.18 -13.05
N GLN A 154 1.76 -16.44 -11.75
CA GLN A 154 1.24 -15.49 -10.79
C GLN A 154 1.91 -15.67 -9.43
N ILE A 155 2.39 -14.56 -8.87
CA ILE A 155 2.80 -14.51 -7.46
C ILE A 155 1.54 -14.58 -6.61
N SER A 156 1.47 -15.55 -5.70
CA SER A 156 0.34 -15.73 -4.79
C SER A 156 0.79 -15.41 -3.37
N SER A 157 -0.03 -14.65 -2.65
CA SER A 157 0.26 -14.30 -1.26
C SER A 157 -1.02 -14.29 -0.43
N ILE A 158 -0.89 -14.60 0.86
CA ILE A 158 -1.97 -14.54 1.83
C ILE A 158 -1.89 -13.19 2.55
N SER A 159 -3.02 -12.50 2.67
CA SER A 159 -3.14 -11.32 3.51
C SER A 159 -3.42 -11.73 4.95
N THR A 160 -4.50 -12.47 5.17
CA THR A 160 -4.93 -12.92 6.49
C THR A 160 -5.53 -14.32 6.46
N ILE A 161 -5.62 -14.94 7.63
CA ILE A 161 -6.42 -16.15 7.85
C ILE A 161 -7.41 -15.87 8.98
N THR A 162 -8.70 -16.11 8.72
CA THR A 162 -9.75 -15.99 9.74
C THR A 162 -10.23 -17.36 10.19
N LEU A 163 -10.19 -17.58 11.51
CA LEU A 163 -10.64 -18.79 12.18
C LEU A 163 -11.99 -18.54 12.86
N SER A 164 -13.02 -19.27 12.47
CA SER A 164 -14.40 -19.10 12.96
C SER A 164 -14.96 -20.42 13.52
N ALA A 165 -14.75 -20.67 14.82
CA ALA A 165 -15.35 -21.80 15.53
C ALA A 165 -16.77 -21.48 16.03
N GLN A 166 -17.62 -22.50 16.12
CA GLN A 166 -19.01 -22.31 16.52
C GLN A 166 -19.14 -21.76 17.95
N GLY A 167 -19.79 -20.60 18.11
CA GLY A 167 -20.02 -19.99 19.42
C GLY A 167 -18.82 -19.25 20.01
N VAL A 168 -17.73 -19.12 19.25
CA VAL A 168 -16.52 -18.37 19.62
C VAL A 168 -16.39 -17.14 18.73
N THR A 169 -15.82 -16.05 19.25
CA THR A 169 -15.49 -14.87 18.45
C THR A 169 -14.42 -15.24 17.41
N PRO A 170 -14.61 -14.92 16.12
CA PRO A 170 -13.60 -15.19 15.11
C PRO A 170 -12.24 -14.58 15.47
N VAL A 171 -11.17 -15.33 15.21
CA VAL A 171 -9.79 -14.88 15.37
C VAL A 171 -9.23 -14.62 13.98
N MET A 172 -8.70 -13.43 13.76
CA MET A 172 -8.00 -13.07 12.52
C MET A 172 -6.51 -13.12 12.80
N LEU A 173 -5.78 -13.83 11.95
CA LEU A 173 -4.34 -13.96 11.97
C LEU A 173 -3.78 -13.15 10.80
N GLU A 174 -2.90 -12.21 11.10
CA GLU A 174 -2.18 -11.42 10.11
C GLU A 174 -1.02 -12.23 9.51
N ALA A 175 -0.50 -11.80 8.38
CA ALA A 175 0.56 -12.52 7.67
C ALA A 175 1.78 -12.83 8.54
N ASP A 176 2.18 -11.92 9.44
CA ASP A 176 3.34 -12.06 10.33
C ASP A 176 3.13 -13.01 11.51
N GLU A 177 1.88 -13.44 11.73
CA GLU A 177 1.51 -14.49 12.68
C GLU A 177 1.50 -15.89 12.02
N LEU A 178 1.67 -15.94 10.69
CA LEU A 178 1.74 -17.17 9.92
C LEU A 178 3.21 -17.57 9.65
N SER A 179 3.46 -18.86 9.47
CA SER A 179 4.81 -19.37 9.20
C SER A 179 4.78 -20.65 8.38
N GLY A 180 5.95 -21.13 7.97
CA GLY A 180 6.14 -22.46 7.37
C GLY A 180 7.04 -22.45 6.15
N ASP A 181 7.31 -23.64 5.60
CA ASP A 181 8.27 -23.81 4.51
C ASP A 181 7.75 -23.21 3.20
N GLY A 182 8.64 -22.57 2.44
CA GLY A 182 8.26 -21.93 1.17
C GLY A 182 7.38 -20.68 1.35
N THR A 183 7.36 -20.11 2.56
CA THR A 183 6.70 -18.82 2.85
C THR A 183 7.74 -17.74 3.15
N SER A 184 7.40 -16.49 2.84
CA SER A 184 8.22 -15.34 3.23
C SER A 184 7.36 -14.10 3.42
N LEU A 185 7.59 -13.36 4.50
CA LEU A 185 6.96 -12.04 4.67
C LEU A 185 7.54 -11.06 3.67
N VAL A 186 6.65 -10.39 2.94
CA VAL A 186 6.99 -9.33 2.00
C VAL A 186 6.11 -8.13 2.28
N ILE A 187 6.69 -6.94 2.20
CA ILE A 187 5.90 -5.71 2.10
C ILE A 187 5.46 -5.60 0.64
N PRO A 188 4.15 -5.49 0.35
CA PRO A 188 3.69 -5.33 -1.03
C PRO A 188 4.32 -4.10 -1.67
N ASP A 189 4.57 -4.16 -2.96
CA ASP A 189 4.84 -2.94 -3.73
C ASP A 189 3.57 -2.07 -3.71
N ARG A 190 3.73 -0.80 -3.38
CA ARG A 190 2.68 0.21 -3.23
C ARG A 190 2.90 1.37 -4.16
N ASN A 191 3.50 1.11 -5.31
CA ASN A 191 3.75 2.12 -6.30
C ASN A 191 2.45 2.86 -6.67
N ASN A 192 2.47 4.19 -6.61
CA ASN A 192 1.31 5.06 -6.81
C ASN A 192 0.13 4.80 -5.85
N ALA A 193 0.37 4.30 -4.63
CA ALA A 193 -0.69 4.18 -3.61
C ALA A 193 -1.23 5.55 -3.17
N TRP A 194 -0.41 6.59 -3.29
CA TRP A 194 -0.75 8.00 -3.10
C TRP A 194 0.10 8.86 -4.05
N SER A 195 -0.18 10.16 -4.16
CA SER A 195 0.50 11.01 -5.14
C SER A 195 0.98 12.36 -4.63
N ILE A 196 2.04 12.87 -5.27
CA ILE A 196 2.57 14.23 -5.13
C ILE A 196 2.69 14.86 -6.52
N ASP A 197 1.96 15.94 -6.74
CA ASP A 197 2.06 16.78 -7.94
C ASP A 197 2.81 18.08 -7.60
N VAL A 198 3.99 18.26 -8.19
CA VAL A 198 4.93 19.33 -7.85
C VAL A 198 4.94 20.37 -8.97
N GLN A 199 4.15 21.44 -8.81
CA GLN A 199 4.25 22.65 -9.63
C GLN A 199 5.27 23.65 -9.05
N GLY A 200 5.43 23.65 -7.72
CA GLY A 200 6.39 24.47 -6.99
C GLY A 200 7.72 23.76 -6.72
N THR A 201 8.10 23.67 -5.45
CA THR A 201 9.33 23.01 -5.01
C THR A 201 9.06 21.88 -4.01
N LEU A 202 9.62 20.70 -4.27
CA LEU A 202 9.67 19.58 -3.34
C LEU A 202 11.12 19.34 -2.91
N ILE A 203 11.34 19.25 -1.60
CA ILE A 203 12.65 18.89 -1.02
C ILE A 203 12.45 17.68 -0.13
N VAL A 204 13.15 16.59 -0.42
CA VAL A 204 13.12 15.35 0.37
C VAL A 204 14.51 15.07 0.92
N THR A 205 14.58 14.94 2.23
CA THR A 205 15.77 14.55 3.00
C THR A 205 15.52 13.36 3.93
N GLY A 206 14.25 13.01 4.16
CA GLY A 206 13.82 11.83 4.88
C GLY A 206 13.45 10.67 3.97
N SER A 207 12.33 9.99 4.24
CA SER A 207 11.88 8.83 3.47
C SER A 207 10.48 9.00 2.89
N ILE A 208 10.26 8.40 1.72
CA ILE A 208 8.96 8.31 1.07
C ILE A 208 8.76 6.88 0.57
N PHE A 209 7.61 6.29 0.92
CA PHE A 209 7.22 4.97 0.45
C PHE A 209 5.86 4.97 -0.29
N GLY A 210 5.81 4.39 -1.48
CA GLY A 210 4.57 4.16 -2.24
C GLY A 210 3.97 5.38 -2.95
N ALA A 211 4.72 6.48 -3.09
CA ALA A 211 4.24 7.70 -3.72
C ALA A 211 4.49 7.71 -5.24
N GLY A 212 3.47 8.08 -6.01
CA GLY A 212 3.61 8.54 -7.39
C GLY A 212 3.99 10.02 -7.42
N ILE A 213 5.10 10.38 -8.05
CA ILE A 213 5.60 11.77 -8.05
C ILE A 213 5.66 12.30 -9.48
N SER A 214 4.96 13.41 -9.73
CA SER A 214 5.03 14.19 -10.96
C SER A 214 5.68 15.54 -10.67
N CYS A 215 6.86 15.79 -11.27
CA CYS A 215 7.69 16.94 -11.00
C CYS A 215 7.72 17.93 -12.18
N HIS A 216 6.79 18.87 -12.20
CA HIS A 216 6.75 19.96 -13.18
C HIS A 216 7.61 21.16 -12.76
N GLY A 217 7.78 21.37 -11.46
CA GLY A 217 8.61 22.41 -10.88
C GLY A 217 10.02 21.91 -10.56
N THR A 218 10.45 22.04 -9.31
CA THR A 218 11.78 21.61 -8.86
C THR A 218 11.67 20.55 -7.77
N CYS A 219 12.30 19.40 -7.98
CA CYS A 219 12.44 18.35 -6.98
C CYS A 219 13.89 18.21 -6.54
N THR A 220 14.11 18.09 -5.24
CA THR A 220 15.44 17.85 -4.66
C THR A 220 15.37 16.66 -3.74
N LEU A 221 16.14 15.62 -4.05
CA LEU A 221 16.36 14.45 -3.21
C LEU A 221 17.79 14.57 -2.66
N ASN A 222 17.94 14.68 -1.35
CA ASN A 222 19.25 14.85 -0.71
C ASN A 222 19.35 13.97 0.54
N GLY A 223 20.08 12.87 0.45
CA GLY A 223 20.06 11.81 1.48
C GLY A 223 18.74 11.04 1.54
N ALA A 224 17.84 11.25 0.58
CA ALA A 224 16.48 10.72 0.61
C ALA A 224 16.45 9.20 0.47
N GLN A 225 15.49 8.55 1.13
CA GLN A 225 15.19 7.13 0.95
C GLN A 225 13.84 6.99 0.23
N MET A 226 13.89 6.66 -1.06
CA MET A 226 12.72 6.58 -1.93
C MET A 226 12.47 5.11 -2.27
N THR A 227 11.35 4.54 -1.79
CA THR A 227 11.05 3.11 -1.98
C THR A 227 9.66 2.94 -2.55
N SER A 228 9.47 2.07 -3.55
CA SER A 228 8.15 1.88 -4.18
C SER A 228 7.61 3.21 -4.76
N THR A 229 8.52 4.07 -5.18
CA THR A 229 8.24 5.38 -5.78
C THR A 229 8.87 5.34 -7.17
N GLY A 230 8.14 4.93 -8.20
CA GLY A 230 8.80 4.82 -9.51
C GLY A 230 7.88 4.45 -10.67
N PRO A 231 8.03 5.07 -11.85
CA PRO A 231 9.01 6.12 -12.14
C PRO A 231 8.56 7.49 -11.59
N ILE A 232 9.51 8.29 -11.11
CA ILE A 232 9.28 9.73 -10.88
C ILE A 232 9.27 10.42 -12.24
N GLU A 233 8.16 11.05 -12.59
CA GLU A 233 7.98 11.73 -13.88
C GLU A 233 8.47 13.17 -13.76
N VAL A 234 9.51 13.56 -14.50
CA VAL A 234 10.13 14.90 -14.38
C VAL A 234 9.97 15.69 -15.66
N MET A 235 9.24 16.81 -15.55
CA MET A 235 8.97 17.77 -16.63
C MET A 235 9.68 19.11 -16.38
N GLY A 236 10.11 19.37 -15.13
CA GLY A 236 10.90 20.55 -14.75
C GLY A 236 12.36 20.20 -14.46
N SER A 237 12.72 20.12 -13.18
CA SER A 237 14.07 19.74 -12.77
C SER A 237 14.09 18.83 -11.55
N ILE A 238 15.06 17.91 -11.52
CA ILE A 238 15.36 17.09 -10.36
C ILE A 238 16.85 17.10 -10.04
N SER A 239 17.18 17.24 -8.76
CA SER A 239 18.53 17.03 -8.23
C SER A 239 18.52 15.86 -7.27
N VAL A 240 19.41 14.90 -7.47
CA VAL A 240 19.58 13.72 -6.62
C VAL A 240 20.98 13.73 -6.04
N THR A 241 21.10 13.72 -4.72
CA THR A 241 22.37 13.74 -3.99
C THR A 241 22.33 12.70 -2.88
N ASP A 242 23.29 11.78 -2.84
CA ASP A 242 23.45 10.78 -1.78
C ASP A 242 22.15 10.03 -1.40
N SER A 243 21.23 9.88 -2.35
CA SER A 243 19.89 9.34 -2.13
C SER A 243 19.78 7.91 -2.63
N SER A 244 18.96 7.10 -1.98
CA SER A 244 18.61 5.77 -2.46
C SER A 244 17.26 5.83 -3.17
N LEU A 245 17.21 5.25 -4.36
CA LEU A 245 15.97 5.01 -5.09
C LEU A 245 15.86 3.50 -5.28
N SER A 246 14.78 2.95 -4.76
CA SER A 246 14.34 1.59 -5.00
C SER A 246 12.96 1.72 -5.63
N GLY A 247 12.91 1.85 -6.96
CA GLY A 247 11.69 1.93 -7.73
C GLY A 247 10.69 0.78 -7.46
N GLY A 248 9.48 0.94 -7.98
CA GLY A 248 8.43 -0.08 -7.92
C GLY A 248 8.57 -1.13 -9.03
N ILE A 249 7.47 -1.40 -9.72
CA ILE A 249 7.37 -2.40 -10.80
C ILE A 249 8.15 -2.12 -12.10
N SER A 250 8.64 -0.90 -12.34
CA SER A 250 9.46 -0.56 -13.51
C SER A 250 10.94 -0.59 -13.17
N ASP A 251 11.78 -1.00 -14.13
CA ASP A 251 13.24 -0.92 -13.98
C ASP A 251 13.73 0.55 -13.93
N GLU A 252 12.89 1.50 -14.32
CA GLU A 252 13.17 2.94 -14.31
C GLU A 252 12.72 3.62 -13.00
N ASP A 253 13.66 4.23 -12.27
CA ASP A 253 13.39 5.04 -11.08
C ASP A 253 12.91 6.47 -11.42
N ILE A 254 13.42 7.06 -12.50
CA ILE A 254 13.14 8.44 -12.93
C ILE A 254 13.01 8.47 -14.45
N ILE A 255 11.96 9.13 -14.95
CA ILE A 255 11.78 9.45 -16.37
C ILE A 255 11.86 10.97 -16.55
N ILE A 256 12.73 11.40 -17.48
CA ILE A 256 12.89 12.82 -17.85
C ILE A 256 12.13 13.07 -19.16
N TRP A 257 11.21 14.02 -19.14
CA TRP A 257 10.45 14.44 -20.31
C TRP A 257 11.03 15.71 -20.94
N ASP A 258 10.92 15.80 -22.26
CA ASP A 258 11.30 16.97 -23.05
C ASP A 258 12.73 17.50 -22.71
N ASP A 259 12.83 18.79 -22.35
CA ASP A 259 14.08 19.47 -22.01
C ASP A 259 14.30 19.55 -20.47
N ALA A 260 13.60 18.72 -19.70
CA ALA A 260 13.76 18.67 -18.24
C ALA A 260 15.19 18.26 -17.84
N THR A 261 15.59 18.67 -16.64
CA THR A 261 16.99 18.50 -16.19
C THR A 261 17.13 17.57 -15.01
N ILE A 262 18.17 16.74 -15.05
CA ILE A 262 18.58 15.88 -13.93
C ILE A 262 20.03 16.17 -13.56
N THR A 263 20.27 16.39 -12.27
CA THR A 263 21.62 16.43 -11.70
C THR A 263 21.76 15.28 -10.71
N TRP A 264 22.84 14.50 -10.84
CA TRP A 264 23.15 13.39 -9.96
C TRP A 264 24.50 13.58 -9.29
N THR A 265 24.52 13.50 -7.97
CA THR A 265 25.73 13.56 -7.12
C THR A 265 25.73 12.38 -6.16
N ASN A 266 26.88 11.73 -6.02
CA ASN A 266 27.11 10.57 -5.12
C ASN A 266 28.14 10.91 -4.05
#